data_AF-A0A3B7LXR4-F1
#
_entry.id   AF-A0A3B7LXR4-F1
#
_cell.length_a   1.000
_cell.length_b   1.000
_cell.length_c   1.000
_cell.angle_alpha   90.00
_cell.angle_beta   90.00
_cell.angle_gamma   90.00
#
_symmetry.space_group_name_H-M   'P 1'
#
loop_
_entity.id
_entity.type
_entity.pdbx_description
1 polymer ?
#
loop_
_entity_poly.entity_id
_entity_poly.type
_entity_poly.pdbx_seq_one_letter_code
_entity_poly.pdbx_strand_id
1 'polypeptide(L)'
;MILDLFEKQYNVQNYHCVHFVIEAAQKLLDQDYSQSFIGLTASLSEAVQTSRHTVIRNRRLKEPIHGCIVLMTSLTGSNHVGLFFNNKILHLNDTGVQYITIRAMRSQVLRFRYYEPITNL
;
A
#
# COMPACT_ATOMS: atom_id res chain seq x y z
N MET A 1 15.58 12.00 -0.86
CA MET A 1 14.64 12.94 -0.20
C MET A 1 13.22 12.41 -0.34
N ILE A 2 12.22 13.02 0.33
CA ILE A 2 10.80 12.64 0.17
C ILE A 2 10.32 12.83 -1.29
N LEU A 3 10.89 13.83 -1.99
CA LEU A 3 10.56 14.13 -3.38
C LEU A 3 10.83 12.95 -4.32
N ASP A 4 11.88 12.16 -4.10
CA ASP A 4 12.21 10.98 -4.92
C ASP A 4 11.09 9.93 -4.92
N LEU A 5 10.21 9.92 -3.90
CA LEU A 5 9.05 9.03 -3.89
C LEU A 5 8.05 9.43 -4.98
N PHE A 6 7.88 10.71 -5.27
CA PHE A 6 6.92 11.19 -6.27
C PHE A 6 7.39 10.98 -7.72
N GLU A 7 8.69 10.71 -7.90
CA GLU A 7 9.28 10.40 -9.22
C GLU A 7 9.12 8.92 -9.59
N LYS A 8 8.61 8.08 -8.68
CA LYS A 8 8.44 6.66 -8.93
C LYS A 8 7.35 6.39 -9.97
N GLN A 9 7.67 5.48 -10.87
CA GLN A 9 6.78 5.08 -11.96
C GLN A 9 6.36 3.63 -11.80
N TYR A 10 5.09 3.37 -12.08
CA TYR A 10 4.54 2.04 -12.03
C TYR A 10 5.10 1.20 -13.17
N ASN A 11 5.64 0.05 -12.82
CA ASN A 11 6.07 -0.99 -13.73
C ASN A 11 5.44 -2.31 -13.26
N VAL A 12 4.57 -2.86 -14.10
CA VAL A 12 3.80 -4.07 -13.78
C VAL A 12 4.67 -5.29 -13.44
N GLN A 13 5.88 -5.37 -13.98
CA GLN A 13 6.79 -6.50 -13.77
C GLN A 13 7.70 -6.29 -12.57
N ASN A 14 8.20 -5.07 -12.37
CA ASN A 14 9.34 -4.82 -11.47
C ASN A 14 9.06 -3.86 -10.32
N TYR A 15 8.01 -3.03 -10.40
CA TYR A 15 7.77 -1.98 -9.41
C TYR A 15 6.32 -1.52 -9.38
N HIS A 16 5.54 -2.00 -8.42
CA HIS A 16 4.11 -1.70 -8.29
C HIS A 16 3.78 -1.24 -6.87
N CYS A 17 2.49 -1.20 -6.53
CA CYS A 17 2.00 -0.62 -5.28
C CYS A 17 2.62 -1.21 -3.99
N VAL A 18 2.89 -2.51 -3.95
CA VAL A 18 3.52 -3.18 -2.79
C VAL A 18 4.97 -2.71 -2.62
N HIS A 19 5.76 -2.78 -3.70
CA HIS A 19 7.15 -2.31 -3.72
C HIS A 19 7.25 -0.85 -3.27
N PHE A 20 6.35 -0.02 -3.77
CA PHE A 20 6.28 1.38 -3.39
C PHE A 20 5.93 1.58 -1.91
N VAL A 21 4.99 0.83 -1.34
CA VAL A 21 4.65 0.94 0.09
C VAL A 21 5.84 0.55 0.98
N ILE A 22 6.58 -0.48 0.62
CA ILE A 22 7.81 -0.89 1.34
C ILE A 22 8.85 0.23 1.27
N GLU A 23 9.14 0.76 0.08
CA GLU A 23 10.11 1.85 -0.08
C GLU A 23 9.66 3.13 0.65
N ALA A 24 8.36 3.47 0.58
CA ALA A 24 7.80 4.63 1.26
C ALA A 24 7.88 4.50 2.78
N ALA A 25 7.59 3.33 3.34
CA ALA A 25 7.73 3.06 4.77
C ALA A 25 9.19 3.20 5.22
N GLN A 26 10.13 2.63 4.47
CA GLN A 26 11.56 2.76 4.78
C GLN A 26 12.01 4.23 4.75
N LYS A 27 11.60 5.00 3.74
CA LYS A 27 12.03 6.40 3.59
C LYS A 27 11.36 7.38 4.56
N LEU A 28 10.09 7.15 4.90
CA LEU A 28 9.30 8.10 5.69
C LEU A 28 9.25 7.77 7.17
N LEU A 29 9.33 6.49 7.51
CA LEU A 29 9.11 5.97 8.87
C LEU A 29 10.33 5.22 9.41
N ASP A 30 11.36 5.00 8.58
CA ASP A 30 12.53 4.16 8.89
C ASP A 30 12.14 2.74 9.31
N GLN A 31 11.13 2.17 8.64
CA GLN A 31 10.58 0.85 8.92
C GLN A 31 10.52 -0.04 7.68
N ASP A 32 10.95 -1.29 7.82
CA ASP A 32 10.85 -2.30 6.77
C ASP A 32 9.52 -3.06 6.87
N TYR A 33 8.66 -2.89 5.86
CA TYR A 33 7.35 -3.55 5.78
C TYR A 33 7.38 -4.83 4.94
N SER A 34 8.54 -5.28 4.45
CA SER A 34 8.65 -6.44 3.54
C SER A 34 7.98 -7.70 4.10
N GLN A 35 8.08 -7.92 5.42
CA GLN A 35 7.44 -9.05 6.11
C GLN A 35 5.91 -9.03 6.03
N SER A 36 5.30 -7.85 5.87
CA SER A 36 3.85 -7.70 5.67
C SER A 36 3.38 -8.19 4.31
N PHE A 37 4.29 -8.37 3.35
CA PHE A 37 3.97 -8.63 1.94
C PHE A 37 4.66 -9.88 1.37
N ILE A 38 5.11 -10.82 2.22
CA ILE A 38 5.73 -12.07 1.78
C ILE A 38 4.81 -12.80 0.77
N GLY A 39 5.37 -13.12 -0.39
CA GLY A 39 4.64 -13.77 -1.50
C GLY A 39 3.86 -12.81 -2.42
N LEU A 40 3.92 -11.49 -2.21
CA LEU A 40 3.28 -10.47 -3.05
C LEU A 40 4.26 -9.64 -3.87
N THR A 41 5.56 -9.88 -3.74
CA THR A 41 6.64 -9.13 -4.42
C THR A 41 7.09 -9.78 -5.73
N ALA A 42 6.66 -11.01 -6.04
CA ALA A 42 7.19 -11.77 -7.18
C ALA A 42 6.39 -11.62 -8.50
N SER A 43 5.07 -11.34 -8.45
CA SER A 43 4.25 -11.08 -9.65
C SER A 43 2.91 -10.38 -9.34
N LEU A 44 2.44 -9.47 -10.21
CA LEU A 44 1.16 -8.74 -10.04
C LEU A 44 -0.05 -9.71 -9.94
N SER A 45 -0.03 -10.78 -10.72
CA SER A 45 -1.06 -11.82 -10.76
C SER A 45 -1.22 -12.54 -9.41
N GLU A 46 -0.11 -12.82 -8.73
CA GLU A 46 -0.14 -13.41 -7.38
C GLU A 46 -0.37 -12.35 -6.31
N ALA A 47 0.16 -11.13 -6.47
CA ALA A 47 -0.03 -10.04 -5.53
C ALA A 47 -1.50 -9.62 -5.35
N VAL A 48 -2.28 -9.66 -6.44
CA VAL A 48 -3.69 -9.24 -6.45
C VAL A 48 -4.63 -10.31 -5.89
N GLN A 49 -4.37 -11.60 -6.13
CA GLN A 49 -5.15 -12.69 -5.52
C GLN A 49 -4.76 -12.92 -4.05
N THR A 50 -3.47 -12.80 -3.73
CA THR A 50 -2.92 -13.20 -2.42
C THR A 50 -2.92 -12.05 -1.40
N SER A 51 -3.18 -10.81 -1.81
CA SER A 51 -3.35 -9.66 -0.90
C SER A 51 -4.51 -9.82 0.09
N ARG A 52 -5.49 -10.69 -0.21
CA ARG A 52 -6.49 -11.10 0.78
C ARG A 52 -5.97 -12.07 1.83
N HIS A 53 -4.97 -12.89 1.52
CA HIS A 53 -4.43 -13.96 2.38
C HIS A 53 -3.15 -13.57 3.15
N THR A 54 -2.24 -12.80 2.56
CA THR A 54 -0.98 -12.39 3.22
C THR A 54 -1.20 -11.30 4.26
N VAL A 55 -2.05 -10.32 3.96
CA VAL A 55 -2.43 -9.25 4.89
C VAL A 55 -3.23 -9.79 6.09
N ILE A 56 -3.65 -11.07 6.08
CA ILE A 56 -4.32 -11.71 7.23
C ILE A 56 -3.37 -11.85 8.42
N ARG A 57 -2.06 -11.95 8.22
CA ARG A 57 -1.10 -11.97 9.35
C ARG A 57 -1.05 -10.64 10.08
N ASN A 58 -1.28 -9.55 9.36
CA ASN A 58 -1.29 -8.22 9.93
C ASN A 58 -2.55 -8.03 10.79
N ARG A 59 -2.39 -7.39 11.95
CA ARG A 59 -3.52 -7.07 12.81
C ARG A 59 -4.42 -6.04 12.12
N ARG A 60 -5.69 -6.39 11.93
CA ARG A 60 -6.68 -5.47 11.35
C ARG A 60 -7.04 -4.37 12.34
N LEU A 61 -7.08 -3.14 11.84
CA LEU A 61 -7.47 -1.94 12.57
C LEU A 61 -8.90 -1.52 12.22
N LYS A 62 -9.58 -0.87 13.19
CA LYS A 62 -10.92 -0.28 12.97
C LYS A 62 -10.84 1.05 12.23
N GLU A 63 -9.80 1.82 12.50
CA GLU A 63 -9.56 3.16 11.96
C GLU A 63 -8.11 3.27 11.46
N PRO A 64 -7.83 4.16 10.49
CA PRO A 64 -6.48 4.35 10.00
C PRO A 64 -5.63 5.07 11.06
N ILE A 65 -4.41 4.58 11.27
CA ILE A 65 -3.41 5.22 12.12
C ILE A 65 -2.17 5.52 11.28
N HIS A 66 -1.38 6.50 11.70
CA HIS A 66 -0.14 6.84 11.00
C HIS A 66 0.75 5.60 10.79
N GLY A 67 1.21 5.41 9.57
CA GLY A 67 2.05 4.29 9.15
C GLY A 67 1.29 3.01 8.81
N CYS A 68 -0.03 2.93 8.98
CA CYS A 68 -0.75 1.69 8.67
C CYS A 68 -0.80 1.39 7.15
N ILE A 69 -0.93 0.11 6.83
CA ILE A 69 -1.17 -0.35 5.47
C ILE A 69 -2.66 -0.18 5.18
N VAL A 70 -2.97 0.48 4.05
CA VAL A 70 -4.32 0.67 3.55
C VAL A 70 -4.55 -0.27 2.38
N LEU A 71 -5.36 -1.30 2.58
CA LEU A 71 -5.84 -2.17 1.51
C LEU A 71 -7.13 -1.59 0.92
N MET A 72 -7.07 -1.29 -0.37
CA MET A 72 -8.14 -0.72 -1.17
C MET A 72 -8.64 -1.77 -2.14
N THR A 73 -9.96 -1.93 -2.25
CA THR A 73 -10.57 -2.75 -3.32
C THR A 73 -11.29 -1.83 -4.30
N SER A 74 -10.85 -1.82 -5.55
CA SER A 74 -11.41 -0.99 -6.62
C SER A 74 -12.85 -1.38 -6.97
N LEU A 75 -13.53 -0.55 -7.78
CA LEU A 75 -14.85 -0.87 -8.33
C LEU A 75 -14.86 -2.17 -9.16
N THR A 76 -13.75 -2.52 -9.79
CA THR A 76 -13.61 -3.76 -10.59
C THR A 76 -13.20 -4.97 -9.75
N GLY A 77 -13.06 -4.81 -8.42
CA GLY A 77 -12.73 -5.89 -7.50
C GLY A 77 -11.24 -6.19 -7.37
N SER A 78 -10.37 -5.47 -8.09
CA SER A 78 -8.92 -5.57 -7.93
C SER A 78 -8.47 -4.98 -6.59
N ASN A 79 -7.45 -5.59 -5.99
CA ASN A 79 -6.85 -5.11 -4.75
C ASN A 79 -5.69 -4.17 -5.05
N HIS A 80 -5.55 -3.17 -4.19
CA HIS A 80 -4.52 -2.14 -4.24
C HIS A 80 -4.05 -1.80 -2.84
N VAL A 81 -2.81 -1.35 -2.68
CA VAL A 81 -2.26 -1.00 -1.36
C VAL A 81 -1.66 0.40 -1.36
N GLY A 82 -1.70 1.04 -0.18
CA GLY A 82 -1.08 2.32 0.07
C GLY A 82 -0.62 2.45 1.52
N LEU A 83 0.20 3.45 1.79
CA LEU A 83 0.66 3.82 3.13
C LEU A 83 -0.19 4.97 3.66
N PHE A 84 -0.75 4.84 4.86
CA PHE A 84 -1.42 5.96 5.52
C PHE A 84 -0.39 6.87 6.19
N PHE A 85 -0.21 8.08 5.67
CA PHE A 85 0.82 9.01 6.12
C PHE A 85 0.26 10.44 6.17
N ASN A 86 0.42 11.13 7.31
CA ASN A 86 -0.06 12.49 7.54
C ASN A 86 -1.53 12.71 7.08
N ASN A 87 -2.41 11.83 7.55
CA ASN A 87 -3.86 11.87 7.30
C ASN A 87 -4.28 11.70 5.83
N LYS A 88 -3.39 11.16 5.00
CA LYS A 88 -3.60 10.86 3.58
C LYS A 88 -3.06 9.48 3.24
N ILE A 89 -3.46 8.96 2.08
CA ILE A 89 -2.96 7.72 1.50
C ILE A 89 -1.90 8.12 0.48
N LEU A 90 -0.68 7.62 0.68
CA LEU A 90 0.39 7.63 -0.29
C LEU A 90 0.41 6.29 -1.02
N HIS A 91 0.19 6.28 -2.33
CA HIS A 91 0.18 5.06 -3.14
C HIS A 91 0.67 5.31 -4.56
N LEU A 92 1.08 4.25 -5.25
CA LEU A 92 1.51 4.27 -6.64
C LEU A 92 0.51 3.51 -7.50
N ASN A 93 0.01 4.12 -8.56
CA ASN A 93 -0.75 3.43 -9.61
C ASN A 93 -0.11 3.69 -11.00
N ASP A 94 -0.76 3.20 -12.05
CA ASP A 94 -0.38 3.38 -13.46
C ASP A 94 -0.19 4.85 -13.87
N THR A 95 -0.90 5.79 -13.23
CA THR A 95 -0.74 7.24 -13.46
C THR A 95 0.39 7.89 -12.65
N GLY A 96 1.07 7.13 -11.77
CA GLY A 96 2.14 7.61 -10.91
C GLY A 96 1.77 7.66 -9.44
N VAL A 97 2.59 8.37 -8.66
CA VAL A 97 2.40 8.47 -7.20
C VAL A 97 1.35 9.51 -6.85
N GLN A 98 0.42 9.09 -6.01
CA GLN A 98 -0.69 9.90 -5.53
C GLN A 98 -0.64 10.04 -4.01
N TYR A 99 -0.95 11.24 -3.53
CA TYR A 99 -0.99 11.58 -2.10
C TYR A 99 -2.31 12.27 -1.74
N ILE A 100 -3.32 11.45 -1.44
CA ILE A 100 -4.73 11.88 -1.44
C ILE A 100 -5.43 11.51 -0.14
N THR A 101 -6.47 12.26 0.21
CA THR A 101 -7.26 11.95 1.41
C THR A 101 -8.12 10.70 1.19
N ILE A 102 -8.46 9.98 2.27
CA ILE A 102 -9.44 8.88 2.20
C ILE A 102 -10.76 9.38 1.60
N ARG A 103 -11.19 10.59 1.95
CA ARG A 103 -12.42 11.20 1.42
C ARG A 103 -12.38 11.33 -0.10
N ALA A 104 -11.27 11.78 -0.68
CA ALA A 104 -11.10 11.89 -2.12
C ALA A 104 -11.09 10.51 -2.81
N MET A 105 -10.54 9.49 -2.15
CA MET A 105 -10.42 8.14 -2.71
C MET A 105 -11.74 7.34 -2.68
N ARG A 106 -12.74 7.75 -1.88
CA ARG A 106 -14.02 7.04 -1.74
C ARG A 106 -14.81 6.91 -3.04
N SER A 107 -14.60 7.76 -4.04
CA SER A 107 -15.27 7.65 -5.34
C SER A 107 -14.67 6.56 -6.24
N GLN A 108 -13.45 6.08 -5.93
CA GLN A 108 -12.69 5.14 -6.77
C GLN A 108 -12.58 3.73 -6.17
N VAL A 109 -12.90 3.59 -4.88
CA VAL A 109 -12.64 2.40 -4.07
C VAL A 109 -13.91 2.00 -3.33
N LEU A 110 -14.30 0.72 -3.44
CA LEU A 110 -15.46 0.15 -2.77
C LEU A 110 -15.25 0.00 -1.26
N ARG A 111 -14.03 -0.38 -0.86
CA ARG A 111 -13.71 -0.75 0.52
C ARG A 111 -12.28 -0.36 0.89
N PHE A 112 -12.15 0.20 2.09
CA PHE A 112 -10.87 0.38 2.78
C PHE A 112 -10.77 -0.64 3.91
N ARG A 113 -9.59 -1.23 4.08
CA ARG A 113 -9.22 -2.02 5.25
C ARG A 113 -7.84 -1.56 5.71
N TYR A 114 -7.67 -1.45 7.02
CA TYR A 114 -6.45 -0.91 7.63
C TYR A 114 -5.76 -2.01 8.42
N TYR A 115 -4.43 -2.05 8.35
CA TYR A 115 -3.64 -3.09 8.97
C TYR A 115 -2.36 -2.53 9.57
N GLU A 116 -2.00 -3.00 10.77
CA GLU A 116 -0.69 -2.73 11.35
C GLU A 116 0.39 -3.43 10.54
N PRO A 117 1.50 -2.76 10.19
CA PRO A 117 2.62 -3.42 9.54
C PRO A 117 3.30 -4.42 10.48
N ILE A 118 3.81 -5.51 9.94
CA ILE A 118 4.82 -6.33 10.59
C ILE A 118 6.16 -5.65 10.31
N THR A 119 6.84 -5.22 11.37
CA THR A 119 8.16 -4.58 11.31
C THR A 119 9.17 -5.46 12.03
N ASN A 120 10.40 -5.52 11.52
CA ASN A 120 11.52 -6.08 12.27
C ASN A 120 12.02 -4.98 13.20
N LEU A 121 11.92 -5.19 14.52
CA LEU A 121 12.56 -4.35 15.54
C LEU A 121 14.06 -4.63 15.59
#